data_AF-A0A0C9PP22-F1
#
_entry.id   AF-A0A0C9PP22-F1
#
_cell.length_a   1.000
_cell.length_b   1.000
_cell.length_c   1.000
_cell.angle_alpha   90.00
_cell.angle_beta   90.00
_cell.angle_gamma   90.00
#
_symmetry.space_group_name_H-M   'P 1'
#
loop_
_entity.id
_entity.type
_entity.pdbx_description
1 polymer ?
#
loop_
_entity_poly.entity_id
_entity_poly.type
_entity_poly.pdbx_seq_one_letter_code
_entity_poly.pdbx_strand_id
1 'polypeptide(L)'
;VYQISSAGVQVLLSIRWSDPATAMSYSIYVCIFLMQLAIYNYAGECLSSSISSLQRSLYQCSWYHLSPKASRDFLFIMTRCGKRFHLTAGRIIPMNLESYKSIIKTLGSYFSVMQAMFDE
;
A
#
# COMPACT_ATOMS: atom_id res chain seq x y z
N VAL A 1 -9.43 -7.34 7.85
CA VAL A 1 -9.52 -7.46 9.32
C VAL A 1 -9.48 -8.93 9.74
N TYR A 2 -10.47 -9.75 9.37
CA TYR A 2 -10.47 -11.20 9.68
C TYR A 2 -9.22 -11.97 9.21
N GLN A 3 -8.68 -11.67 8.02
CA GLN A 3 -7.44 -12.29 7.54
C GLN A 3 -6.19 -11.89 8.34
N ILE A 4 -6.18 -10.67 8.90
CA ILE A 4 -5.03 -10.15 9.66
C ILE A 4 -5.04 -10.74 11.07
N SER A 5 -6.21 -10.86 11.70
CA SER A 5 -6.36 -11.51 13.00
C SER A 5 -6.16 -13.03 12.91
N SER A 6 -6.61 -13.71 11.84
CA SER A 6 -6.34 -15.14 11.67
C SER A 6 -4.86 -15.43 11.39
N ALA A 7 -4.17 -14.58 10.61
CA ALA A 7 -2.74 -14.71 10.35
C ALA A 7 -1.90 -14.46 11.63
N GLY A 8 -2.29 -13.49 12.46
CA GLY A 8 -1.62 -13.22 13.74
C GLY A 8 -1.72 -14.37 14.74
N VAL A 9 -2.89 -15.02 14.84
CA VAL A 9 -3.09 -16.19 15.73
C VAL A 9 -2.28 -17.40 15.26
N GLN A 10 -2.18 -17.59 13.95
CA GLN A 10 -1.43 -18.68 13.33
C GLN A 10 0.10 -18.56 13.57
N VAL A 11 0.64 -17.34 13.54
CA VAL A 11 2.06 -17.08 13.87
C VAL A 11 2.35 -17.27 15.36
N LEU A 12 1.41 -16.94 16.26
CA LEU A 12 1.57 -17.18 17.70
C LEU A 12 1.57 -18.67 18.06
N LEU A 13 0.74 -19.47 17.38
CA LEU A 13 0.71 -20.92 17.58
C LEU A 13 2.02 -21.56 17.12
N SER A 14 2.63 -21.09 16.03
CA SER A 14 3.84 -21.70 15.47
C SER A 14 5.07 -21.63 16.36
N ILE A 15 5.27 -20.48 17.01
CA ILE A 15 6.35 -20.23 17.96
C ILE A 15 6.17 -21.13 19.19
N ARG A 16 4.93 -21.48 19.55
CA ARG A 16 4.60 -22.33 20.70
C ARG A 16 4.92 -23.82 20.46
N TRP A 17 4.85 -24.30 19.22
CA TRP A 17 5.01 -25.73 18.91
C TRP A 17 6.44 -26.16 18.57
N SER A 18 7.39 -25.23 18.36
CA SER A 18 8.81 -25.51 18.13
C SER A 18 9.10 -26.63 17.09
N ASP A 19 8.28 -26.71 16.04
CA ASP A 19 8.45 -27.64 14.93
C ASP A 19 9.04 -26.89 13.71
N PRO A 20 10.22 -27.29 13.20
CA PRO A 20 10.91 -26.58 12.12
C PRO A 20 10.12 -26.58 10.79
N ALA A 21 9.29 -27.60 10.56
CA ALA A 21 8.42 -27.68 9.38
C ALA A 21 7.32 -26.60 9.41
N THR A 22 6.80 -26.29 10.58
CA THR A 22 5.75 -25.29 10.77
C THR A 22 6.36 -23.89 10.62
N ALA A 23 7.54 -23.65 11.20
CA ALA A 23 8.29 -22.40 11.02
C ALA A 23 8.57 -22.06 9.54
N MET A 24 8.95 -23.06 8.73
CA MET A 24 9.16 -22.89 7.29
C MET A 24 7.87 -22.51 6.56
N SER A 25 6.73 -23.07 6.96
CA SER A 25 5.44 -22.72 6.36
C SER A 25 5.03 -21.29 6.70
N TYR A 26 5.25 -20.82 7.92
CA TYR A 26 4.93 -19.44 8.33
C TYR A 26 5.80 -18.38 7.67
N SER A 27 7.09 -18.65 7.46
CA SER A 27 7.95 -17.73 6.71
C SER A 27 7.46 -17.57 5.27
N ILE A 28 7.01 -18.65 4.63
CA ILE A 28 6.40 -18.61 3.29
C ILE A 28 5.11 -17.78 3.29
N TYR A 29 4.23 -17.94 4.29
CA TYR A 29 3.01 -17.13 4.40
C TYR A 29 3.31 -15.63 4.55
N VAL A 30 4.31 -15.26 5.36
CA VAL A 30 4.74 -13.87 5.53
C VAL A 30 5.29 -13.31 4.21
N CYS A 31 6.11 -14.10 3.48
CA CYS A 31 6.63 -13.71 2.18
C CYS A 31 5.51 -13.46 1.15
N ILE A 32 4.51 -14.35 1.07
CA ILE A 32 3.36 -14.18 0.17
C ILE A 32 2.58 -12.92 0.54
N PHE A 33 2.35 -12.65 1.82
CA PHE A 33 1.66 -11.45 2.28
C PHE A 33 2.41 -10.16 1.91
N LEU A 34 3.73 -10.14 2.09
CA LEU A 34 4.57 -9.01 1.69
C LEU A 34 4.52 -8.77 0.17
N MET A 35 4.57 -9.84 -0.63
CA MET A 35 4.43 -9.75 -2.08
C MET A 35 3.06 -9.19 -2.49
N GLN A 36 1.99 -9.64 -1.84
CA GLN A 36 0.65 -9.11 -2.08
C GLN A 36 0.57 -7.61 -1.75
N LEU A 37 1.15 -7.19 -0.62
CA LEU A 37 1.21 -5.80 -0.21
C LEU A 37 2.04 -4.97 -1.21
N ALA A 38 3.13 -5.51 -1.74
CA ALA A 38 3.96 -4.88 -2.76
C ALA A 38 3.16 -4.63 -4.05
N ILE A 39 2.41 -5.62 -4.52
CA ILE A 39 1.56 -5.51 -5.73
C ILE A 39 0.51 -4.40 -5.55
N TYR A 40 -0.17 -4.35 -4.39
CA TYR A 40 -1.16 -3.31 -4.11
C TYR A 40 -0.55 -1.91 -4.04
N ASN A 41 0.60 -1.75 -3.39
CA ASN A 41 1.29 -0.46 -3.33
C ASN A 41 1.81 -0.02 -4.71
N TYR A 42 2.31 -0.96 -5.52
CA TYR A 42 2.75 -0.67 -6.89
C TYR A 42 1.58 -0.22 -7.77
N ALA A 43 0.43 -0.90 -7.70
CA ALA A 43 -0.77 -0.48 -8.41
C ALA A 43 -1.24 0.92 -7.96
N GLY A 44 -1.15 1.23 -6.67
CA GLY A 44 -1.44 2.56 -6.11
C GLY A 44 -0.56 3.66 -6.68
N GLU A 45 0.75 3.41 -6.78
CA GLU A 45 1.72 4.33 -7.39
C GLU A 45 1.46 4.55 -8.88
N CYS A 46 1.26 3.48 -9.65
CA CYS A 46 0.96 3.58 -11.08
C CYS A 46 -0.30 4.40 -11.34
N LEU A 47 -1.35 4.18 -10.54
CA LEU A 47 -2.60 4.93 -10.65
C LEU A 47 -2.39 6.42 -10.32
N SER A 48 -1.69 6.72 -9.23
CA SER A 48 -1.37 8.09 -8.82
C SER A 48 -0.54 8.83 -9.87
N SER A 49 0.46 8.16 -10.46
CA SER A 49 1.28 8.69 -11.54
C SER A 49 0.46 8.98 -12.81
N SER A 50 -0.45 8.05 -13.17
CA SER A 50 -1.33 8.20 -14.33
C SER A 50 -2.32 9.36 -14.17
N ILE A 51 -2.87 9.56 -12.97
CA ILE A 51 -3.75 10.70 -12.68
C ILE A 51 -2.97 12.02 -12.72
N SER A 52 -1.74 12.03 -12.22
CA SER A 52 -0.87 13.21 -12.23
C SER A 52 -0.48 13.63 -13.65
N SER A 53 -0.18 12.65 -14.53
CA SER A 53 0.13 12.93 -15.94
C SER A 53 -1.12 13.40 -16.71
N LEU A 54 -2.27 12.79 -16.44
CA LEU A 54 -3.56 13.19 -17.01
C LEU A 54 -3.94 14.61 -16.60
N GLN A 55 -3.77 14.96 -15.32
CA GLN A 55 -3.98 16.33 -14.83
C GLN A 55 -3.06 17.34 -15.56
N ARG A 56 -1.79 17.00 -15.78
CA ARG A 56 -0.85 17.85 -16.51
C ARG A 56 -1.25 18.04 -17.97
N SER A 57 -1.68 16.97 -18.63
CA SER A 57 -2.18 17.02 -20.02
C SER A 57 -3.46 17.86 -20.13
N LEU A 58 -4.39 17.71 -19.19
CA LEU A 58 -5.60 18.55 -19.12
C LEU A 58 -5.27 20.03 -18.88
N TYR A 59 -4.23 20.34 -18.08
CA TYR A 59 -3.76 21.71 -17.87
C TYR A 59 -3.16 22.35 -19.12
N GLN A 60 -2.47 21.57 -19.95
CA GLN A 60 -1.89 22.02 -21.22
C GLN A 60 -2.91 22.08 -22.35
N CYS A 61 -4.06 21.43 -22.21
CA CYS A 61 -5.14 21.55 -23.16
C CYS A 61 -5.73 22.95 -23.10
N SER A 62 -6.06 23.53 -24.25
CA SER A 62 -6.65 24.88 -24.38
C SER A 62 -8.11 24.89 -23.92
N TRP A 63 -8.37 24.51 -22.66
CA TRP A 63 -9.70 24.32 -22.06
C TRP A 63 -10.56 25.59 -22.08
N TYR A 64 -9.93 26.76 -22.21
CA TYR A 64 -10.54 28.07 -22.38
C TYR A 64 -11.23 28.26 -23.74
N HIS A 65 -10.86 27.48 -24.76
CA HIS A 65 -11.44 27.55 -26.12
C HIS A 65 -12.58 26.53 -26.34
N LEU A 66 -12.87 25.68 -25.35
CA LEU A 66 -13.96 24.72 -25.41
C LEU A 66 -15.31 25.37 -25.07
N SER A 67 -16.39 24.66 -25.40
CA SER A 67 -17.74 25.12 -25.04
C SER A 67 -17.86 25.30 -23.52
N PRO A 68 -18.64 26.29 -23.04
CA PRO A 68 -18.74 26.61 -21.61
C PRO A 68 -19.27 25.43 -20.76
N LYS A 69 -19.99 24.48 -21.35
CA LYS A 69 -20.36 23.21 -20.70
C LYS A 69 -19.15 22.30 -20.50
N ALA A 70 -18.39 22.05 -21.56
CA ALA A 70 -17.20 21.20 -21.50
C ALA A 70 -16.12 21.78 -20.57
N SER A 71 -15.90 23.10 -20.58
CA SER A 71 -14.92 23.74 -19.69
C SER A 71 -15.28 23.59 -18.20
N ARG A 72 -16.57 23.61 -17.84
CA ARG A 72 -17.01 23.32 -16.45
C ARG A 72 -16.74 21.87 -16.05
N ASP A 73 -17.01 20.93 -16.96
CA ASP A 73 -16.75 19.51 -16.71
C ASP A 73 -15.24 19.25 -16.55
N PHE A 74 -14.39 19.88 -17.37
CA PHE A 74 -12.94 19.81 -17.23
C PHE A 74 -12.45 20.39 -15.90
N LEU A 75 -12.98 21.53 -15.46
CA LEU A 75 -12.63 22.14 -14.18
C LEU A 75 -13.01 21.21 -13.01
N PHE A 76 -14.17 20.55 -13.09
CA PHE A 76 -14.60 19.55 -12.11
C PHE A 76 -13.65 18.36 -12.05
N ILE A 77 -13.29 17.79 -13.20
CA ILE A 77 -12.35 16.67 -13.30
C ILE A 77 -10.98 17.08 -12.75
N MET A 78 -10.46 18.25 -13.13
CA MET A 78 -9.17 18.76 -12.66
C MET A 78 -9.15 19.02 -11.14
N THR A 79 -10.24 19.55 -10.58
CA THR A 79 -10.40 19.73 -9.12
C THR A 79 -10.49 18.40 -8.39
N ARG A 80 -11.12 17.39 -8.99
CA ARG A 80 -11.21 16.02 -8.45
C ARG A 80 -9.88 15.28 -8.53
N CYS A 81 -9.13 15.40 -9.62
CA CYS A 81 -7.82 14.80 -9.81
C CYS A 81 -6.72 15.52 -8.99
N GLY A 82 -6.86 16.82 -8.76
CA GLY A 82 -5.95 17.61 -7.92
C GLY A 82 -6.03 17.24 -6.43
N LYS A 83 -7.13 16.61 -5.99
CA LYS A 83 -7.13 15.87 -4.72
C LYS A 83 -6.32 14.60 -4.96
N ARG A 84 -5.10 14.58 -4.42
CA ARG A 84 -4.17 13.43 -4.48
C ARG A 84 -4.97 12.14 -4.34
N PHE A 85 -5.09 11.40 -5.43
CA PHE A 85 -5.77 10.10 -5.47
C PHE A 85 -4.85 9.08 -4.79
N HIS A 86 -4.66 9.25 -3.48
CA HIS A 86 -3.95 8.29 -2.66
C HIS A 86 -4.95 7.19 -2.34
N LEU A 87 -4.78 6.03 -3.00
CA LEU A 87 -5.38 4.79 -2.55
C LEU A 87 -4.99 4.61 -1.08
N THR A 88 -5.87 4.98 -0.17
CA THR A 88 -5.57 5.01 1.25
C THR A 88 -5.95 3.65 1.81
N ALA A 89 -4.99 2.85 2.25
CA ALA A 89 -5.30 1.62 2.95
C ALA A 89 -5.93 1.98 4.31
N GLY A 90 -7.19 1.59 4.50
CA GLY A 90 -7.91 1.79 5.75
C GLY A 90 -8.11 3.26 6.15
N ARG A 91 -8.01 4.23 5.22
CA ARG A 91 -8.17 5.68 5.48
C ARG A 91 -7.05 6.34 6.30
N ILE A 92 -5.97 5.62 6.62
CA ILE A 92 -4.92 6.06 7.56
C ILE A 92 -3.54 6.17 6.88
N ILE A 93 -3.24 5.33 5.89
CA ILE A 93 -1.92 5.30 5.25
C ILE A 93 -2.08 5.44 3.73
N PRO A 94 -1.46 6.46 3.10
CA PRO A 94 -1.39 6.50 1.64
C PRO A 94 -0.60 5.27 1.15
N MET A 95 -1.20 4.43 0.30
CA MET A 95 -0.49 3.33 -0.35
C MET A 95 0.44 3.92 -1.41
N ASN A 96 1.62 4.33 -0.96
CA ASN A 96 2.75 4.75 -1.77
C ASN A 96 3.95 3.83 -1.48
N LEU A 97 4.91 3.79 -2.41
CA LEU A 97 6.12 2.97 -2.28
C LEU A 97 6.94 3.37 -1.04
N GLU A 98 6.87 4.63 -0.62
CA GLU A 98 7.53 5.15 0.58
C GLU A 98 6.93 4.55 1.87
N SER A 99 5.60 4.49 1.98
CA SER A 99 4.94 3.87 3.13
C SER A 99 5.22 2.37 3.18
N TYR A 100 5.29 1.70 2.03
CA TYR A 100 5.71 0.30 1.96
C TYR A 100 7.13 0.10 2.52
N LYS A 101 8.09 0.95 2.13
CA LYS A 101 9.45 0.93 2.70
C LYS A 101 9.45 1.16 4.20
N SER A 102 8.66 2.11 4.70
CA SER A 102 8.55 2.38 6.13
C SER A 102 7.98 1.16 6.87
N ILE A 103 6.96 0.50 6.32
CA ILE A 103 6.36 -0.71 6.89
C ILE A 103 7.39 -1.84 6.96
N ILE A 104 8.15 -2.09 5.89
CA ILE A 104 9.23 -3.09 5.90
C ILE A 104 10.27 -2.76 6.96
N LYS A 105 10.69 -1.49 7.07
CA LYS A 105 11.68 -1.06 8.06
C LYS A 105 11.20 -1.34 9.48
N THR A 106 9.94 -1.02 9.78
CA THR A 106 9.33 -1.30 11.09
C THR A 106 9.21 -2.79 11.34
N LEU A 107 8.84 -3.60 10.33
CA LEU A 107 8.82 -5.06 10.45
C LEU A 107 10.19 -5.64 10.75
N GLY A 108 11.25 -5.18 10.07
CA GLY A 108 12.63 -5.59 10.35
C GLY A 108 13.09 -5.22 11.75
N SER A 109 12.70 -4.04 12.25
CA SER A 109 12.95 -3.62 13.64
C SER A 109 12.23 -4.53 14.64
N TYR A 110 10.95 -4.84 14.40
CA TYR A 110 10.18 -5.76 15.25
C TYR A 110 10.79 -7.17 15.27
N PHE A 111 11.19 -7.67 14.11
CA PHE A 111 11.84 -8.97 13.99
C PHE A 111 13.16 -9.01 14.77
N SER A 112 13.97 -7.96 14.68
CA SER A 112 15.24 -7.86 15.41
C SER A 112 15.03 -7.85 16.93
N VAL A 113 14.04 -7.09 17.42
CA VAL A 113 13.69 -7.06 18.85
C VAL A 113 13.19 -8.43 19.32
N MET A 114 12.33 -9.06 18.53
CA MET A 114 11.82 -10.39 18.83
C MET A 114 12.96 -11.41 18.90
N GLN A 115 13.89 -11.39 17.94
CA GLN A 115 15.06 -12.25 17.94
C GLN A 115 15.94 -12.03 19.18
N ALA A 116 16.20 -10.78 19.56
CA ALA A 116 16.98 -10.46 20.76
C ALA A 116 16.33 -10.96 22.05
N MET A 117 15.00 -10.88 22.17
CA MET A 117 14.25 -11.40 23.33
C MET A 117 14.19 -12.94 23.40
N PHE A 118 14.47 -13.64 22.30
CA PHE A 118 14.53 -15.11 22.25
C PHE A 118 15.94 -15.67 22.48
N ASP A 119 16.97 -14.82 22.37
CA ASP A 119 18.39 -15.18 22.63
C ASP A 119 18.77 -15.03 24.12
N GLU A 120 17.85 -14.54 24.96
CA GLU A 120 17.92 -14.45 26.43
C GLU A 120 17.20 -15.64 27.10
#